data_AF-A0A841HX78-F1
#
_entry.id   AF-A0A841HX78-F1
#
_cell.length_a   1.000
_cell.length_b   1.000
_cell.length_c   1.000
_cell.angle_alpha   90.00
_cell.angle_beta   90.00
_cell.angle_gamma   90.00
#
_symmetry.space_group_name_H-M   'P 1'
#
loop_
_entity.id
_entity.type
_entity.pdbx_description
1 polymer ?
#
loop_
_entity_poly.entity_id
_entity_poly.type
_entity_poly.pdbx_seq_one_letter_code
_entity_poly.pdbx_strand_id
1 'polypeptide(L)'
;MASRTLLAPLFIVAIITGCSHGPGHPHAKPQQSASAATSSPTTVDIQGASEWKKSPHMRAYYEETVATFANGADIDVDAYEVRSFAIFREFARANGMNEEGMIDHLKLIPRQVVGIVREDPGVLKNYDSFWAALAGPD
;
A
#
# COMPACT_ATOMS: atom_id res chain seq x y z
N MET A 1 -39.96 17.38 1.90
CA MET A 1 -39.07 17.37 3.07
C MET A 1 -37.97 18.38 2.83
N ALA A 2 -37.74 19.25 3.81
CA ALA A 2 -37.19 20.59 3.63
C ALA A 2 -35.65 20.65 3.61
N SER A 3 -35.13 21.59 2.81
CA SER A 3 -33.77 22.12 2.86
C SER A 3 -33.40 22.56 4.28
N ARG A 4 -32.18 22.22 4.70
CA ARG A 4 -31.51 22.87 5.84
C ARG A 4 -30.05 23.16 5.51
N THR A 5 -29.85 24.34 4.95
CA THR A 5 -28.65 25.18 5.14
C THR A 5 -28.48 25.48 6.63
N LEU A 6 -27.26 25.36 7.17
CA LEU A 6 -26.74 25.93 8.43
C LEU A 6 -25.32 25.34 8.57
N LEU A 7 -24.27 25.98 9.07
CA LEU A 7 -23.92 27.34 9.43
C LEU A 7 -22.43 27.21 9.80
N ALA A 8 -21.55 28.07 9.29
CA ALA A 8 -20.14 28.05 9.66
C ALA A 8 -19.95 28.52 11.12
N PRO A 9 -19.07 27.89 11.92
CA PRO A 9 -18.48 28.54 13.08
C PRO A 9 -17.24 29.33 12.68
N LEU A 10 -17.44 30.64 12.71
CA LEU A 10 -16.49 31.72 12.83
C LEU A 10 -15.56 31.45 14.04
N PHE A 11 -14.26 31.21 13.82
CA PHE A 11 -13.25 31.37 14.86
C PHE A 11 -12.33 32.52 14.50
N ILE A 12 -12.58 33.66 15.15
CA ILE A 12 -11.69 34.81 15.18
C ILE A 12 -10.65 34.53 16.27
N VAL A 13 -9.39 34.43 15.88
CA VAL A 13 -8.25 34.68 16.78
C VAL A 13 -7.31 35.67 16.08
N ALA A 14 -7.39 36.93 16.53
CA ALA A 14 -6.30 37.90 16.45
C ALA A 14 -5.42 37.66 17.69
N ILE A 15 -4.14 37.98 17.84
CA ILE A 15 -3.17 39.02 17.42
C ILE A 15 -1.79 38.31 17.61
N ILE A 16 -0.67 38.54 16.91
CA ILE A 16 0.30 39.63 17.11
C ILE A 16 1.32 39.68 15.96
N THR A 17 1.53 40.93 15.53
CA THR A 17 2.51 41.49 14.63
C THR A 17 3.96 41.10 14.94
N GLY A 18 4.66 40.59 13.93
CA GLY A 18 6.11 40.57 13.84
C GLY A 18 6.52 40.89 12.41
N CYS A 19 6.76 42.17 12.11
CA CYS A 19 7.26 42.62 10.80
C CYS A 19 8.77 42.40 10.74
N SER A 20 9.25 41.67 9.73
CA SER A 20 10.59 41.87 9.19
C SER A 20 10.53 41.67 7.68
N HIS A 21 10.80 42.77 6.99
CA HIS A 21 10.76 42.94 5.55
C HIS A 21 11.91 42.18 4.87
N GLY A 22 11.59 41.41 3.83
CA GLY A 22 12.52 41.00 2.78
C GLY A 22 11.84 41.19 1.42
N PRO A 23 12.43 41.93 0.45
CA PRO A 23 11.81 42.17 -0.85
C PRO A 23 12.22 41.08 -1.85
N GLY A 24 11.28 40.53 -2.62
CA GLY A 24 11.64 39.73 -3.78
C GLY A 24 10.58 38.80 -4.37
N HIS A 25 9.87 39.30 -5.37
CA HIS A 25 9.26 38.59 -6.51
C HIS A 25 7.89 37.88 -6.36
N PRO A 26 6.95 38.11 -7.31
CA PRO A 26 5.62 37.53 -7.32
C PRO A 26 5.59 36.18 -8.06
N HIS A 27 4.94 35.17 -7.47
CA HIS A 27 4.37 34.08 -8.27
C HIS A 27 3.09 33.56 -7.63
N ALA A 28 2.10 33.37 -8.50
CA ALA A 28 0.71 33.11 -8.19
C ALA A 28 0.47 31.73 -7.55
N LYS A 29 -0.61 31.66 -6.74
CA LYS A 29 -1.29 30.40 -6.42
C LYS A 29 -1.89 29.80 -7.70
N PRO A 30 -1.83 28.46 -7.81
CA PRO A 30 -3.05 27.68 -7.98
C PRO A 30 -3.13 26.67 -6.83
N GLN A 31 -4.13 26.75 -5.95
CA GLN A 31 -5.37 25.98 -6.06
C GLN A 31 -5.15 24.58 -6.67
N GLN A 32 -4.84 23.62 -5.79
CA GLN A 32 -4.96 22.19 -6.06
C GLN A 32 -6.02 21.70 -5.06
N SER A 33 -7.30 21.79 -5.42
CA SER A 33 -8.07 20.71 -6.05
C SER A 33 -7.84 19.38 -5.32
N ALA A 34 -8.89 18.96 -4.61
CA ALA A 34 -9.05 17.62 -4.08
C ALA A 34 -8.72 16.61 -5.19
N SER A 35 -7.53 16.02 -5.13
CA SER A 35 -7.19 14.85 -5.91
C SER A 35 -7.62 13.64 -5.10
N ALA A 36 -8.39 12.77 -5.75
CA ALA A 36 -8.65 11.42 -5.30
C ALA A 36 -7.35 10.83 -4.73
N ALA A 37 -7.46 10.17 -3.58
CA ALA A 37 -6.40 9.31 -3.08
C ALA A 37 -6.17 8.20 -4.10
N THR A 38 -5.29 8.42 -5.05
CA THR A 38 -4.57 7.34 -5.71
C THR A 38 -3.78 6.70 -4.59
N SER A 39 -4.22 5.54 -4.10
CA SER A 39 -3.41 4.72 -3.19
C SER A 39 -2.07 4.52 -3.87
N SER A 40 -1.06 5.25 -3.45
CA SER A 40 0.30 5.10 -3.97
C SER A 40 0.67 3.62 -3.78
N PRO A 41 1.23 2.94 -4.81
CA PRO A 41 1.75 1.60 -4.60
C PRO A 41 2.62 1.64 -3.35
N THR A 42 2.40 0.70 -2.44
CA THR A 42 3.18 0.63 -1.21
C THR A 42 4.51 -0.02 -1.61
N THR A 43 5.31 0.74 -2.36
CA THR A 43 6.43 0.26 -3.15
C THR A 43 7.52 -0.19 -2.20
N VAL A 44 7.47 -1.46 -1.82
CA VAL A 44 8.68 -2.16 -1.43
C VAL A 44 9.55 -2.14 -2.68
N ASP A 45 10.76 -1.57 -2.58
CA ASP A 45 11.75 -1.65 -3.65
C ASP A 45 12.20 -3.12 -3.74
N ILE A 46 11.38 -3.93 -4.40
CA ILE A 46 11.65 -5.33 -4.64
C ILE A 46 12.64 -5.37 -5.80
N GLN A 47 13.93 -5.36 -5.48
CA GLN A 47 14.97 -5.55 -6.49
C GLN A 47 14.74 -6.88 -7.22
N GLY A 48 14.58 -6.83 -8.54
CA GLY A 48 14.26 -8.01 -9.34
C GLY A 48 12.77 -8.35 -9.42
N ALA A 49 11.87 -7.43 -9.04
CA ALA A 49 10.42 -7.60 -9.10
C ALA A 49 9.93 -8.26 -10.39
N SER A 50 10.37 -7.80 -11.56
CA SER A 50 9.92 -8.37 -12.85
C SER A 50 10.27 -9.85 -13.03
N GLU A 51 11.40 -10.31 -12.49
CA GLU A 51 11.79 -11.72 -12.53
C GLU A 51 11.04 -12.52 -11.46
N TRP A 52 10.83 -11.93 -10.29
CA TRP A 52 10.09 -12.56 -9.20
C TRP A 52 8.62 -12.75 -9.57
N LYS A 53 8.02 -11.83 -10.34
CA LYS A 53 6.67 -11.95 -10.91
C LYS A 53 6.49 -13.24 -11.71
N LYS A 54 7.54 -13.72 -12.37
CA LYS A 54 7.49 -14.96 -13.17
C LYS A 54 7.62 -16.22 -12.32
N SER A 55 8.08 -16.08 -11.07
CA SER A 55 8.32 -17.20 -10.15
C SER A 55 7.01 -17.94 -9.82
N PRO A 56 6.99 -19.28 -9.87
CA PRO A 56 5.85 -20.05 -9.39
C PRO A 56 5.57 -19.83 -7.90
N HIS A 57 6.59 -19.48 -7.10
CA HIS A 57 6.42 -19.20 -5.66
C HIS A 57 5.71 -17.88 -5.40
N MET A 58 5.96 -16.84 -6.20
CA MET A 58 5.21 -15.59 -6.06
C MET A 58 3.75 -15.76 -6.50
N ARG A 59 3.49 -16.69 -7.42
CA ARG A 59 2.12 -17.10 -7.77
C ARG A 59 1.44 -17.88 -6.66
N ALA A 60 2.17 -18.81 -6.03
CA ALA A 60 1.68 -19.53 -4.86
C ALA A 60 1.35 -18.58 -3.71
N TYR A 61 2.13 -17.50 -3.52
CA TYR A 61 1.82 -16.46 -2.54
C TYR A 61 0.51 -15.72 -2.86
N TYR A 62 0.27 -15.38 -4.13
CA TYR A 62 -1.01 -14.83 -4.57
C TYR A 62 -2.16 -15.81 -4.33
N GLU A 63 -2.02 -17.08 -4.69
CA GLU A 63 -3.04 -18.12 -4.50
C GLU A 63 -3.37 -18.32 -3.01
N GLU A 64 -2.35 -18.34 -2.14
CA GLU A 64 -2.51 -18.38 -0.68
C GLU A 64 -3.25 -17.15 -0.16
N THR A 65 -2.95 -15.96 -0.71
CA THR A 65 -3.67 -14.72 -0.38
C THR A 65 -5.14 -14.83 -0.77
N VAL A 66 -5.44 -15.25 -2.01
CA VAL A 66 -6.82 -15.44 -2.49
C VAL A 66 -7.56 -16.45 -1.61
N ALA A 67 -6.94 -17.57 -1.28
CA ALA A 67 -7.54 -18.59 -0.41
C ALA A 67 -7.84 -18.05 0.99
N THR A 68 -6.91 -17.28 1.56
CA THR A 68 -7.06 -16.66 2.89
C THR A 68 -8.24 -15.69 2.93
N PHE A 69 -8.41 -14.87 1.89
CA PHE A 69 -9.45 -13.85 1.83
C PHE A 69 -10.76 -14.31 1.17
N ALA A 70 -10.88 -15.59 0.82
CA ALA A 70 -12.04 -16.13 0.11
C ALA A 70 -13.38 -15.92 0.85
N ASN A 71 -13.33 -15.82 2.18
CA ASN A 71 -14.50 -15.62 3.05
C ASN A 71 -14.60 -14.19 3.61
N GLY A 72 -13.81 -13.24 3.09
CA GLY A 72 -13.75 -11.85 3.56
C GLY A 72 -12.43 -11.51 4.27
N ALA A 73 -12.38 -10.33 4.88
CA ALA A 73 -11.15 -9.74 5.41
C ALA A 73 -10.95 -9.92 6.93
N ASP A 74 -11.86 -10.62 7.58
CA ASP A 74 -11.70 -11.12 8.95
C ASP A 74 -10.94 -12.46 8.89
N ILE A 75 -9.62 -12.36 9.02
CA ILE A 75 -8.69 -13.47 8.84
C ILE A 75 -7.77 -13.59 10.06
N ASP A 76 -7.22 -14.78 10.27
CA ASP A 76 -6.08 -14.98 11.16
C ASP A 76 -4.80 -14.48 10.48
N VAL A 77 -4.40 -13.25 10.81
CA VAL A 77 -3.24 -12.58 10.22
C VAL A 77 -1.94 -13.30 10.56
N ASP A 78 -1.81 -13.82 11.78
CA ASP A 78 -0.57 -14.47 12.22
C ASP A 78 -0.41 -15.84 11.55
N ALA A 79 -1.51 -16.59 11.39
CA ALA A 79 -1.49 -17.84 10.61
C ALA A 79 -1.18 -17.59 9.12
N TYR A 80 -1.74 -16.53 8.53
CA TYR A 80 -1.44 -16.14 7.15
C TYR A 80 0.04 -15.76 6.97
N GLU A 81 0.62 -15.02 7.91
CA GLU A 81 2.03 -14.63 7.90
C GLU A 81 2.95 -15.87 7.95
N VAL A 82 2.66 -16.85 8.80
CA VAL A 82 3.41 -18.11 8.87
C VAL A 82 3.39 -18.87 7.53
N ARG A 83 2.22 -18.98 6.89
CA ARG A 83 2.10 -19.65 5.57
C ARG A 83 2.85 -18.87 4.48
N SER A 84 2.78 -17.55 4.51
CA SER A 84 3.51 -16.67 3.59
C SER A 84 5.02 -16.85 3.72
N PHE A 85 5.54 -16.90 4.96
CA PHE A 85 6.97 -17.14 5.20
C PHE A 85 7.42 -18.53 4.76
N ALA A 86 6.58 -19.56 4.85
CA ALA A 86 6.91 -20.86 4.27
C ALA A 86 7.14 -20.75 2.75
N ILE A 87 6.29 -20.02 2.04
CA ILE A 87 6.42 -19.79 0.59
C ILE A 87 7.69 -19.00 0.27
N PHE A 88 8.03 -17.97 1.06
CA PHE A 88 9.23 -17.17 0.85
C PHE A 88 10.52 -17.95 1.09
N ARG A 89 10.54 -18.90 2.03
CA ARG A 89 11.68 -19.82 2.20
C ARG A 89 11.86 -20.75 1.01
N GLU A 90 10.77 -21.31 0.48
CA GLU A 90 10.82 -22.11 -0.76
C GLU A 90 11.31 -21.28 -1.94
N PHE A 91 10.84 -20.04 -2.06
CA PHE A 91 11.31 -19.09 -3.07
C PHE A 91 12.83 -18.85 -2.95
N ALA A 92 13.34 -18.63 -1.74
CA ALA A 92 14.76 -18.44 -1.51
C ALA A 92 15.58 -19.66 -1.97
N ARG A 93 15.17 -20.86 -1.55
CA ARG A 93 15.82 -22.13 -1.94
C ARG A 93 15.85 -22.33 -3.45
N ALA A 94 14.73 -22.10 -4.12
CA ALA A 94 14.61 -22.27 -5.55
C ALA A 94 15.52 -21.32 -6.36
N ASN A 95 15.91 -20.18 -5.78
CA ASN A 95 16.75 -19.17 -6.43
C ASN A 95 18.19 -19.15 -5.89
N GLY A 96 18.58 -20.13 -5.06
CA GLY A 96 19.92 -20.18 -4.47
C GLY A 96 20.22 -19.03 -3.50
N MET A 97 19.19 -18.42 -2.92
CA MET A 97 19.29 -17.32 -1.97
C MET A 97 19.26 -17.83 -0.52
N ASN A 98 19.77 -17.02 0.41
CA ASN A 98 19.70 -17.35 1.84
C ASN A 98 18.25 -17.19 2.37
N GLU A 99 17.73 -18.22 3.04
CA GLU A 99 16.35 -18.23 3.55
C GLU A 99 16.10 -17.12 4.58
N GLU A 100 17.00 -16.95 5.55
CA GLU A 100 16.84 -15.93 6.60
C GLU A 100 16.87 -14.51 6.04
N GLY A 101 17.81 -14.23 5.13
CA GLY A 101 17.90 -12.95 4.44
C GLY A 101 16.68 -12.66 3.57
N MET A 102 16.12 -13.68 2.91
CA MET A 102 14.89 -13.53 2.14
C MET A 102 13.69 -13.22 3.05
N ILE A 103 13.57 -13.91 4.19
CA ILE A 103 12.53 -13.61 5.16
C ILE A 103 12.72 -12.20 5.73
N ASP A 104 13.94 -11.80 6.09
CA ASP A 104 14.20 -10.46 6.60
C ASP A 104 13.79 -9.37 5.60
N HIS A 105 14.07 -9.60 4.31
CA HIS A 105 13.68 -8.70 3.23
C HIS A 105 12.16 -8.64 3.01
N LEU A 106 11.44 -9.76 3.15
CA LEU A 106 10.01 -9.85 2.83
C LEU A 106 9.07 -9.85 4.04
N LYS A 107 9.57 -9.81 5.28
CA LYS A 107 8.76 -10.00 6.50
C LYS A 107 7.59 -9.02 6.66
N LEU A 108 7.69 -7.83 6.07
CA LEU A 108 6.63 -6.81 6.16
C LEU A 108 5.52 -7.03 5.12
N ILE A 109 5.80 -7.77 4.05
CA ILE A 109 4.90 -7.94 2.91
C ILE A 109 3.55 -8.57 3.30
N PRO A 110 3.47 -9.65 4.12
CA PRO A 110 2.19 -10.27 4.43
C PRO A 110 1.21 -9.31 5.10
N ARG A 111 1.64 -8.61 6.15
CA ARG A 111 0.76 -7.66 6.85
C ARG A 111 0.42 -6.44 5.99
N GLN A 112 1.34 -6.00 5.13
CA GLN A 112 1.06 -4.97 4.14
C GLN A 112 -0.04 -5.40 3.16
N VAL A 113 0.03 -6.63 2.62
CA VAL A 113 -1.00 -7.19 1.75
C VAL A 113 -2.36 -7.27 2.47
N VAL A 114 -2.39 -7.63 3.76
CA VAL A 114 -3.64 -7.59 4.54
C VAL A 114 -4.24 -6.19 4.57
N GLY A 115 -3.41 -5.15 4.75
CA GLY A 115 -3.84 -3.76 4.69
C GLY A 115 -4.40 -3.38 3.31
N ILE A 116 -3.67 -3.72 2.24
CA ILE A 116 -4.08 -3.45 0.86
C ILE A 116 -5.42 -4.12 0.54
N VAL A 117 -5.59 -5.40 0.85
CA VAL A 117 -6.82 -6.14 0.55
C VAL A 117 -8.02 -5.63 1.37
N ARG A 118 -7.79 -5.16 2.60
CA ARG A 118 -8.82 -4.52 3.43
C ARG A 118 -9.27 -3.17 2.87
N GLU A 119 -8.34 -2.41 2.29
CA GLU A 119 -8.64 -1.14 1.64
C GLU A 119 -9.33 -1.34 0.28
N ASP A 120 -8.79 -2.23 -0.55
CA ASP A 120 -9.31 -2.57 -1.87
C ASP A 120 -9.22 -4.10 -2.11
N PRO A 121 -10.32 -4.86 -1.92
CA PRO A 121 -10.32 -6.28 -2.22
C PRO A 121 -10.22 -6.58 -3.73
N GLY A 122 -10.42 -5.57 -4.58
CA GLY A 122 -10.30 -5.67 -6.04
C GLY A 122 -8.88 -6.04 -6.50
N VAL A 123 -7.86 -5.80 -5.68
CA VAL A 123 -6.47 -6.21 -5.96
C VAL A 123 -6.32 -7.72 -6.13
N LEU A 124 -7.21 -8.52 -5.54
CA LEU A 124 -7.16 -9.99 -5.65
C LEU A 124 -7.83 -10.54 -6.92
N LYS A 125 -8.43 -9.68 -7.76
CA LYS A 125 -9.15 -10.09 -8.97
C LYS A 125 -8.32 -10.96 -9.92
N ASN A 126 -7.03 -10.69 -10.02
CA ASN A 126 -6.07 -11.44 -10.84
C ASN A 126 -4.65 -11.17 -10.35
N TYR A 127 -3.71 -11.99 -10.81
CA TYR A 127 -2.31 -11.92 -10.41
C TYR A 127 -1.64 -10.58 -10.79
N ASP A 128 -1.94 -9.99 -11.94
CA ASP A 128 -1.37 -8.72 -12.37
C ASP A 128 -1.83 -7.56 -11.48
N SER A 129 -3.11 -7.51 -11.11
CA SER A 129 -3.64 -6.51 -10.18
C SER A 129 -3.00 -6.64 -8.79
N PHE A 130 -2.83 -7.86 -8.30
CA PHE A 130 -2.15 -8.12 -7.03
C PHE A 130 -0.69 -7.67 -7.09
N TRP A 131 0.02 -8.03 -8.16
CA TRP A 131 1.41 -7.65 -8.35
C TRP A 131 1.58 -6.13 -8.47
N ALA A 132 0.70 -5.47 -9.21
CA ALA A 132 0.72 -4.02 -9.38
C ALA A 132 0.52 -3.28 -8.05
N ALA A 133 -0.34 -3.81 -7.16
CA ALA A 133 -0.54 -3.24 -5.83
C ALA A 133 0.68 -3.44 -4.92
N LEU A 134 1.42 -4.55 -5.09
CA LEU A 134 2.55 -4.93 -4.26
C LEU A 134 3.87 -4.27 -4.68
N ALA A 135 4.17 -4.26 -5.98
CA ALA A 135 5.46 -3.89 -6.55
C ALA A 135 5.39 -2.69 -7.52
N GLY A 136 4.19 -2.15 -7.75
CA GLY A 136 3.94 -1.13 -8.77
C GLY A 136 3.60 -1.74 -10.14
N PRO A 137 3.04 -0.93 -11.05
CA PRO A 137 2.74 -1.35 -12.41
C PRO A 137 4.02 -1.66 -13.20
N ASP A 138 3.92 -2.52 -14.22
CA ASP A 138 4.99 -2.78 -15.19
C ASP A 138 5.32 -1.56 -16.08
#